data_AF-A0A7W0Q0P5-F1
#
_entry.id   AF-A0A7W0Q0P5-F1
#
_cell.length_a   1.000
_cell.length_b   1.000
_cell.length_c   1.000
_cell.angle_alpha   90.00
_cell.angle_beta   90.00
_cell.angle_gamma   90.00
#
_symmetry.space_group_name_H-M   'P 1'
#
loop_
_entity.id
_entity.type
_entity.pdbx_description
1 polymer ?
#
loop_
_entity_poly.entity_id
_entity_poly.type
_entity_poly.pdbx_seq_one_letter_code
_entity_poly.pdbx_strand_id
1 'polypeptide(L)'
;MRRVILAVLALAAAAVVAALLRGPAPSAGTASSHREAPAISEDPSADNTDVYAFRSPDKPDTVTVISNFIPAEDPAAGPMYYEFSPSARYNIYLDRNGDGRQDITYRFSFRPSQSVAFLRNTVQPYTVTRIDGGRSQVVFSGNTPPNNIGPRTTPGYRQLAQNAVGQLTGGGQVFAGQRDDAFFADIGAIFDSLGFRRGTGNAGGGKD
;
A
#
# COMPACT_ATOMS: atom_id res chain seq x y z
N MET A 1 -33.55 14.75 50.20
CA MET A 1 -33.87 15.13 48.80
C MET A 1 -32.80 16.03 48.17
N ARG A 2 -32.47 17.21 48.73
CA ARG A 2 -31.49 18.16 48.14
C ARG A 2 -30.08 17.60 47.88
N ARG A 3 -29.55 16.78 48.80
CA ARG A 3 -28.23 16.12 48.65
C ARG A 3 -28.19 15.06 47.55
N VAL A 4 -29.30 14.35 47.34
CA VAL A 4 -29.43 13.32 46.29
C VAL A 4 -29.50 13.99 44.91
N ILE A 5 -30.26 15.09 44.80
CA ILE A 5 -30.35 15.88 43.56
C ILE A 5 -28.98 16.45 43.16
N LEU A 6 -28.21 16.99 44.12
CA LEU A 6 -26.87 17.50 43.86
C LEU A 6 -25.89 16.41 43.42
N ALA A 7 -25.97 15.21 44.00
CA ALA A 7 -25.13 14.08 43.61
C ALA A 7 -25.44 13.61 42.18
N VAL A 8 -26.72 13.55 41.80
CA VAL A 8 -27.15 13.18 40.45
C VAL A 8 -26.69 14.21 39.41
N LEU A 9 -26.80 15.51 39.72
CA LEU A 9 -26.35 16.58 38.83
C LEU A 9 -24.82 16.58 38.66
N ALA A 10 -24.06 16.30 39.72
CA ALA A 10 -22.61 16.19 39.65
C ALA A 10 -22.16 15.01 38.78
N LEU A 11 -22.84 13.85 38.91
CA LEU A 11 -22.59 12.68 38.06
C LEU A 11 -22.93 12.94 36.60
N ALA A 12 -24.05 13.62 36.32
CA ALA A 12 -24.44 14.00 34.96
C ALA A 12 -23.43 14.98 34.34
N ALA A 13 -22.97 15.98 35.09
CA ALA A 13 -21.95 16.92 34.63
C ALA A 13 -20.61 16.22 34.35
N ALA A 14 -20.18 15.30 35.23
CA ALA A 14 -18.97 14.51 35.01
C ALA A 14 -19.06 13.61 33.77
N ALA A 15 -20.22 13.00 33.52
CA ALA A 15 -20.44 12.19 32.32
C ALA A 15 -20.40 13.03 31.03
N VAL A 16 -20.98 14.24 31.05
CA VAL A 16 -20.92 15.17 29.92
C VAL A 16 -19.49 15.65 29.66
N VAL A 17 -18.73 15.99 30.71
CA VAL A 17 -17.32 16.37 30.56
C VAL A 17 -16.46 15.21 30.03
N ALA A 18 -16.68 13.99 30.51
CA ALA A 18 -15.97 12.80 30.01
C ALA A 18 -16.30 12.49 28.54
N ALA A 19 -17.55 12.71 28.11
CA ALA A 19 -17.96 12.58 26.72
C ALA A 19 -17.36 13.68 25.82
N LEU A 20 -17.23 14.91 26.32
CA LEU A 20 -16.62 16.03 25.58
C LEU A 20 -15.08 15.90 25.47
N LEU A 21 -14.43 15.27 26.45
CA LEU A 21 -12.98 15.01 26.43
C LEU A 21 -12.61 13.83 25.52
N ARG A 22 -13.54 12.90 25.29
CA ARG A 22 -13.46 11.94 24.18
C ARG A 22 -13.94 12.64 22.91
N GLY A 23 -13.10 13.51 22.34
CA GLY A 23 -13.36 14.04 21.00
C GLY A 23 -13.61 12.92 19.98
N PRO A 24 -14.03 13.23 18.73
CA PRO A 24 -14.23 12.25 17.67
C PRO A 24 -12.89 11.68 17.14
N ALA A 25 -11.99 11.30 18.04
CA ALA A 25 -10.77 10.62 17.72
C ALA A 25 -11.12 9.17 17.31
N PRO A 26 -10.54 8.67 16.22
CA PRO A 26 -10.70 7.27 15.85
C PRO A 26 -10.24 6.37 17.01
N SER A 27 -10.92 5.24 17.19
CA SER A 27 -10.44 4.18 18.09
C SER A 27 -9.03 3.75 17.70
N ALA A 28 -8.21 3.39 18.67
CA ALA A 28 -6.88 2.83 18.40
C ALA A 28 -6.99 1.69 17.38
N GLY A 29 -6.25 1.80 16.28
CA GLY A 29 -6.25 0.79 15.22
C GLY A 29 -5.69 -0.53 15.76
N THR A 30 -6.39 -1.63 15.50
CA THR A 30 -5.99 -2.99 15.91
C THR A 30 -5.27 -3.76 14.80
N ALA A 31 -5.03 -3.13 13.65
CA ALA A 31 -4.35 -3.72 12.51
C ALA A 31 -3.29 -2.74 11.99
N SER A 32 -2.03 -3.20 12.00
CA SER A 32 -0.95 -2.61 11.21
C SER A 32 -0.55 -3.63 10.15
N SER A 33 -0.29 -3.15 8.95
CA SER A 33 0.08 -3.95 7.78
C SER A 33 1.54 -3.76 7.36
N HIS A 34 2.26 -2.87 8.04
CA HIS A 34 3.66 -2.57 7.79
C HIS A 34 4.57 -3.54 8.55
N ARG A 35 5.82 -3.65 8.12
CA ARG A 35 6.85 -4.56 8.66
C ARG A 35 7.01 -4.58 10.18
N GLU A 36 6.69 -3.49 10.87
CA GLU A 36 6.77 -3.38 12.35
C GLU A 36 5.58 -4.06 13.06
N ALA A 37 4.57 -4.50 12.32
CA ALA A 37 3.43 -5.24 12.85
C ALA A 37 3.80 -6.73 13.08
N PRO A 38 3.58 -7.27 14.28
CA PRO A 38 3.88 -8.69 14.57
C PRO A 38 3.13 -9.68 13.66
N ALA A 39 2.00 -9.28 13.09
CA ALA A 39 1.20 -10.15 12.23
C ALA A 39 1.76 -10.30 10.80
N ILE A 40 2.59 -9.35 10.35
CA ILE A 40 3.13 -9.30 8.98
C ILE A 40 4.64 -9.57 8.95
N SER A 41 5.32 -9.57 10.11
CA SER A 41 6.76 -9.82 10.19
C SER A 41 7.22 -11.14 9.56
N GLU A 42 6.34 -12.15 9.52
CA GLU A 42 6.60 -13.48 8.94
C GLU A 42 6.00 -13.67 7.53
N ASP A 43 5.33 -12.66 6.95
CA ASP A 43 4.85 -12.66 5.57
C ASP A 43 5.29 -11.39 4.81
N PRO A 44 6.57 -11.30 4.42
CA PRO A 44 7.12 -10.13 3.72
C PRO A 44 6.39 -9.80 2.41
N SER A 45 5.75 -10.80 1.79
CA SER A 45 5.01 -10.60 0.54
C SER A 45 3.69 -9.86 0.74
N ALA A 46 3.19 -9.80 1.98
CA ALA A 46 1.98 -9.09 2.38
C ALA A 46 2.27 -7.77 3.12
N ASP A 47 3.54 -7.38 3.23
CA ASP A 47 3.99 -6.12 3.82
C ASP A 47 3.53 -4.93 2.97
N ASN A 48 2.50 -4.23 3.45
CA ASN A 48 1.98 -3.02 2.81
C ASN A 48 2.75 -1.83 3.37
N THR A 49 3.56 -1.20 2.51
CA THR A 49 4.45 -0.13 2.97
C THR A 49 3.69 1.19 3.09
N ASP A 50 2.98 1.57 2.03
CA ASP A 50 2.36 2.88 1.94
C ASP A 50 1.10 2.83 1.08
N VAL A 51 0.16 3.71 1.40
CA VAL A 51 -1.02 3.97 0.57
C VAL A 51 -1.10 5.46 0.25
N TYR A 52 -1.16 5.79 -1.03
CA TYR A 52 -1.31 7.15 -1.52
C TYR A 52 -2.64 7.29 -2.25
N ALA A 53 -3.37 8.38 -2.00
CA ALA A 53 -4.58 8.72 -2.72
C ALA A 53 -4.58 10.23 -3.01
N PHE A 54 -4.59 10.60 -4.29
CA PHE A 54 -4.54 12.00 -4.70
C PHE A 54 -5.26 12.21 -6.03
N ARG A 55 -5.72 13.44 -6.26
CA ARG A 55 -6.25 13.88 -7.55
C ARG A 55 -5.13 13.83 -8.59
N SER A 56 -5.33 13.13 -9.70
CA SER A 56 -4.27 12.91 -10.68
C SER A 56 -3.82 14.26 -11.27
N PRO A 57 -2.53 14.65 -11.18
CA PRO A 57 -2.08 15.96 -11.65
C PRO A 57 -2.22 16.16 -13.16
N ASP A 58 -2.06 15.08 -13.93
CA ASP A 58 -2.14 15.02 -15.38
C ASP A 58 -3.58 14.86 -15.89
N LYS A 59 -4.48 14.34 -15.05
CA LYS A 59 -5.91 14.16 -15.35
C LYS A 59 -6.75 14.54 -14.12
N PRO A 60 -6.97 15.84 -13.86
CA PRO A 60 -7.59 16.27 -12.62
C PRO A 60 -8.98 15.68 -12.36
N ASP A 61 -9.72 15.23 -13.36
CA ASP A 61 -11.04 14.60 -13.13
C ASP A 61 -10.95 13.14 -12.65
N THR A 62 -9.75 12.61 -12.43
CA THR A 62 -9.50 11.27 -11.89
C THR A 62 -8.80 11.32 -10.53
N VAL A 63 -8.90 10.21 -9.80
CA VAL A 63 -8.14 9.95 -8.58
C VAL A 63 -7.15 8.83 -8.86
N THR A 64 -5.90 9.05 -8.48
CA THR A 64 -4.87 8.02 -8.45
C THR A 64 -4.80 7.44 -7.04
N VAL A 65 -4.90 6.12 -6.95
CA VAL A 65 -4.68 5.37 -5.71
C VAL A 65 -3.53 4.40 -5.93
N ILE A 66 -2.55 4.41 -5.03
CA ILE A 66 -1.36 3.58 -5.06
C ILE A 66 -1.28 2.86 -3.72
N SER A 67 -0.96 1.57 -3.76
CA SER A 67 -0.64 0.78 -2.59
C SER A 67 0.67 0.08 -2.84
N ASN A 68 1.69 0.42 -2.06
CA ASN A 68 3.01 -0.15 -2.15
C ASN A 68 3.10 -1.40 -1.28
N PHE A 69 3.84 -2.39 -1.76
CA PHE A 69 4.13 -3.62 -1.07
C PHE A 69 5.57 -4.00 -1.35
N ILE A 70 6.19 -4.75 -0.43
CA ILE A 70 7.59 -5.22 -0.54
C ILE A 70 8.56 -4.01 -0.63
N PRO A 71 9.12 -3.54 0.50
CA PRO A 71 10.03 -2.40 0.48
C PRO A 71 11.41 -2.76 -0.10
N ALA A 72 12.18 -1.73 -0.45
CA ALA A 72 13.61 -1.82 -0.74
C ALA A 72 13.98 -2.81 -1.86
N GLU A 73 13.29 -2.72 -3.00
CA GLU A 73 13.53 -3.58 -4.17
C GLU A 73 14.74 -3.11 -5.03
N ASP A 74 15.90 -2.92 -4.41
CA ASP A 74 17.11 -2.42 -5.07
C ASP A 74 17.53 -3.36 -6.23
N PRO A 75 17.64 -2.86 -7.48
CA PRO A 75 18.11 -3.64 -8.63
C PRO A 75 19.48 -4.31 -8.44
N ALA A 76 20.32 -3.78 -7.55
CA ALA A 76 21.64 -4.34 -7.22
C ALA A 76 21.57 -5.51 -6.22
N ALA A 77 20.44 -5.74 -5.54
CA ALA A 77 20.29 -6.69 -4.44
C ALA A 77 19.89 -8.11 -4.91
N GLY A 78 20.53 -8.62 -5.97
CA GLY A 78 20.24 -9.96 -6.51
C GLY A 78 20.47 -11.11 -5.53
N PRO A 79 19.75 -12.24 -5.67
CA PRO A 79 18.66 -12.54 -6.61
C PRO A 79 17.34 -11.81 -6.30
N MET A 80 16.50 -11.54 -7.31
CA MET A 80 15.23 -10.84 -7.09
C MET A 80 14.17 -11.76 -6.52
N TYR A 81 13.65 -11.44 -5.33
CA TYR A 81 12.54 -12.15 -4.68
C TYR A 81 11.29 -11.29 -4.53
N TYR A 82 11.17 -10.26 -5.38
CA TYR A 82 10.16 -9.21 -5.35
C TYR A 82 8.84 -9.61 -6.02
N GLU A 83 8.46 -10.88 -5.89
CA GLU A 83 7.23 -11.42 -6.48
C GLU A 83 6.05 -11.19 -5.53
N PHE A 84 4.91 -10.78 -6.08
CA PHE A 84 3.66 -10.80 -5.34
C PHE A 84 3.24 -12.24 -5.06
N SER A 85 2.79 -12.51 -3.85
CA SER A 85 2.38 -13.85 -3.43
C SER A 85 1.09 -14.29 -4.11
N PRO A 86 1.05 -15.49 -4.71
CA PRO A 86 -0.18 -16.06 -5.26
C PRO A 86 -1.24 -16.43 -4.20
N SER A 87 -0.85 -16.54 -2.93
CA SER A 87 -1.76 -16.86 -1.82
C SER A 87 -2.27 -15.63 -1.08
N ALA A 88 -1.66 -14.47 -1.29
CA ALA A 88 -2.08 -13.21 -0.69
C ALA A 88 -3.26 -12.57 -1.44
N ARG A 89 -4.02 -11.73 -0.74
CA ARG A 89 -5.10 -10.92 -1.31
C ARG A 89 -4.75 -9.45 -1.21
N TYR A 90 -4.28 -8.88 -2.31
CA TYR A 90 -3.95 -7.46 -2.40
C TYR A 90 -5.22 -6.67 -2.74
N ASN A 91 -5.83 -6.07 -1.73
CA ASN A 91 -7.09 -5.33 -1.89
C ASN A 91 -6.86 -3.83 -1.67
N ILE A 92 -7.41 -3.00 -2.57
CA ILE A 92 -7.64 -1.58 -2.32
C ILE A 92 -9.12 -1.39 -2.03
N TYR A 93 -9.41 -0.90 -0.83
CA TYR A 93 -10.76 -0.60 -0.36
C TYR A 93 -11.07 0.88 -0.57
N LEU A 94 -12.21 1.17 -1.19
CA LEU A 94 -12.68 2.52 -1.43
C LEU A 94 -14.01 2.73 -0.72
N ASP A 95 -14.03 3.70 0.19
CA ASP A 95 -15.22 4.27 0.79
C ASP A 95 -15.57 5.56 0.04
N ARG A 96 -16.79 5.63 -0.51
CA ARG A 96 -17.27 6.78 -1.28
C ARG A 96 -18.26 7.64 -0.49
N ASN A 97 -18.65 7.21 0.71
CA ASN A 97 -19.71 7.85 1.48
C ASN A 97 -19.24 8.33 2.88
N GLY A 98 -18.04 7.91 3.31
CA GLY A 98 -17.39 8.37 4.54
C GLY A 98 -17.84 7.62 5.80
N ASP A 99 -18.51 6.48 5.69
CA ASP A 99 -18.94 5.67 6.84
C ASP A 99 -17.83 4.73 7.38
N GLY A 100 -16.66 4.73 6.74
CA GLY A 100 -15.53 3.87 7.10
C GLY A 100 -15.68 2.42 6.64
N ARG A 101 -16.66 2.11 5.79
CA ARG A 101 -16.84 0.81 5.16
C ARG A 101 -16.59 0.91 3.67
N GLN A 102 -15.99 -0.14 3.11
CA GLN A 102 -15.71 -0.18 1.69
C GLN A 102 -17.00 -0.33 0.88
N ASP A 103 -17.22 0.58 -0.06
CA ASP A 103 -18.26 0.46 -1.10
C ASP A 103 -17.74 -0.35 -2.29
N ILE A 104 -16.47 -0.12 -2.66
CA ILE A 104 -15.79 -0.80 -3.76
C ILE A 104 -14.51 -1.45 -3.24
N THR A 105 -14.23 -2.66 -3.71
CA THR A 105 -12.91 -3.28 -3.57
C THR A 105 -12.31 -3.53 -4.95
N TYR A 106 -11.07 -3.12 -5.17
CA TYR A 106 -10.23 -3.62 -6.26
C TYR A 106 -9.28 -4.66 -5.69
N ARG A 107 -9.47 -5.92 -6.09
CA ARG A 107 -8.65 -7.05 -5.68
C ARG A 107 -7.68 -7.45 -6.79
N PHE A 108 -6.40 -7.40 -6.48
CA PHE A 108 -5.33 -7.91 -7.33
C PHE A 108 -5.05 -9.36 -6.92
N SER A 109 -4.89 -10.25 -7.90
CA SER A 109 -4.58 -11.65 -7.67
C SER A 109 -3.53 -12.11 -8.66
N PHE A 110 -2.40 -12.54 -8.12
CA PHE A 110 -1.22 -12.91 -8.89
C PHE A 110 -1.14 -14.44 -9.01
N ARG A 111 -0.54 -14.90 -10.10
CA ARG A 111 -0.26 -16.33 -10.32
C ARG A 111 1.25 -16.55 -10.29
N PRO A 112 1.70 -17.79 -10.00
CA PRO A 112 3.13 -18.12 -10.05
C PRO A 112 3.71 -17.77 -11.42
N SER A 113 4.89 -17.15 -11.42
CA SER A 113 5.70 -16.93 -12.61
C SER A 113 6.77 -17.99 -12.75
N GLN A 114 7.20 -18.24 -13.99
CA GLN A 114 8.45 -18.96 -14.23
C GLN A 114 9.59 -17.95 -14.30
N SER A 115 10.66 -18.19 -13.54
CA SER A 115 11.90 -17.41 -13.63
C SER A 115 12.59 -17.71 -14.96
N VAL A 116 12.82 -16.69 -15.78
CA VAL A 116 13.40 -16.87 -17.13
C VAL A 116 14.87 -16.48 -17.25
N ALA A 117 15.57 -16.16 -16.14
CA ALA A 117 16.99 -15.79 -16.18
C ALA A 117 17.77 -16.05 -14.86
N PHE A 118 19.11 -16.00 -14.93
CA PHE A 118 20.03 -15.89 -13.80
C PHE A 118 19.63 -14.64 -12.98
N LEU A 119 19.26 -14.80 -11.70
CA LEU A 119 18.71 -13.79 -10.77
C LEU A 119 17.18 -13.63 -10.69
N ARG A 120 16.39 -14.61 -11.15
CA ARG A 120 14.92 -14.61 -10.94
C ARG A 120 14.20 -13.42 -11.58
N ASN A 121 14.46 -13.20 -12.86
CA ASN A 121 13.63 -12.30 -13.66
C ASN A 121 12.25 -12.91 -13.88
N THR A 122 11.22 -12.32 -13.29
CA THR A 122 9.85 -12.82 -13.34
C THR A 122 8.88 -11.84 -13.97
N VAL A 123 7.93 -12.39 -14.69
CA VAL A 123 6.76 -11.70 -15.22
C VAL A 123 5.55 -12.45 -14.68
N GLN A 124 4.78 -11.83 -13.78
CA GLN A 124 3.65 -12.47 -13.13
C GLN A 124 2.34 -12.14 -13.85
N PRO A 125 1.56 -13.16 -14.25
CA PRO A 125 0.20 -12.93 -14.67
C PRO A 125 -0.65 -12.53 -13.47
N TYR A 126 -1.51 -11.53 -13.66
CA TYR A 126 -2.44 -11.09 -12.62
C TYR A 126 -3.78 -10.66 -13.17
N THR A 127 -4.79 -10.70 -12.31
CA THR A 127 -6.12 -10.15 -12.58
C THR A 127 -6.46 -9.07 -11.58
N VAL A 128 -7.36 -8.17 -12.00
CA VAL A 128 -8.00 -7.19 -11.12
C VAL A 128 -9.49 -7.48 -11.11
N THR A 129 -10.01 -7.74 -9.92
CA THR A 129 -11.44 -7.98 -9.69
C THR A 129 -12.03 -6.79 -8.97
N ARG A 130 -13.05 -6.15 -9.57
CA ARG A 130 -13.86 -5.12 -8.94
C ARG A 130 -15.01 -5.80 -8.21
N ILE A 131 -15.17 -5.49 -6.92
CA ILE A 131 -16.27 -5.94 -6.08
C ILE A 131 -17.04 -4.70 -5.63
N ASP A 132 -18.32 -4.61 -5.99
CA ASP A 132 -19.19 -3.45 -5.71
C ASP A 132 -20.59 -3.96 -5.40
N GLY A 133 -21.13 -3.63 -4.22
CA GLY A 133 -22.45 -4.10 -3.78
C GLY A 133 -22.60 -5.64 -3.80
N GLY A 134 -21.53 -6.38 -3.49
CA GLY A 134 -21.51 -7.85 -3.53
C GLY A 134 -21.35 -8.47 -4.91
N ARG A 135 -21.39 -7.69 -5.99
CA ARG A 135 -21.12 -8.17 -7.35
C ARG A 135 -19.61 -8.16 -7.61
N SER A 136 -19.07 -9.33 -7.98
CA SER A 136 -17.67 -9.51 -8.33
C SER A 136 -17.50 -9.62 -9.84
N GLN A 137 -16.59 -8.84 -10.43
CA GLN A 137 -16.28 -8.87 -11.86
C GLN A 137 -14.79 -8.69 -12.09
N VAL A 138 -14.17 -9.58 -12.87
CA VAL A 138 -12.82 -9.35 -13.38
C VAL A 138 -12.88 -8.20 -14.38
N VAL A 139 -12.18 -7.12 -14.08
CA VAL A 139 -12.13 -5.89 -14.89
C VAL A 139 -10.80 -5.72 -15.63
N PHE A 140 -9.80 -6.53 -15.30
CA PHE A 140 -8.52 -6.58 -16.02
C PHE A 140 -7.84 -7.94 -15.87
N SER A 141 -7.10 -8.35 -16.90
CA SER A 141 -6.17 -9.48 -16.89
C SER A 141 -4.95 -9.08 -17.70
N GLY A 142 -3.76 -9.26 -17.13
CA GLY A 142 -2.51 -8.87 -17.78
C GLY A 142 -1.29 -9.44 -17.05
N ASN A 143 -0.13 -8.83 -17.29
CA ASN A 143 1.13 -9.24 -16.68
C ASN A 143 1.83 -8.03 -16.06
N THR A 144 2.61 -8.26 -15.01
CA THR A 144 3.60 -7.27 -14.52
C THR A 144 4.67 -7.03 -15.60
N PRO A 145 5.43 -5.92 -15.56
CA PRO A 145 6.71 -5.88 -16.27
C PRO A 145 7.68 -6.92 -15.69
N PRO A 146 8.77 -7.27 -16.40
CA PRO A 146 9.87 -8.04 -15.83
C PRO A 146 10.48 -7.32 -14.62
N ASN A 147 11.20 -8.01 -13.73
CA ASN A 147 11.90 -7.34 -12.64
C ASN A 147 13.04 -6.45 -13.18
N ASN A 148 13.20 -5.26 -12.61
CA ASN A 148 14.31 -4.34 -12.79
C ASN A 148 15.57 -4.88 -12.10
N ILE A 149 16.37 -5.64 -12.85
CA ILE A 149 17.65 -6.23 -12.39
C ILE A 149 18.84 -5.33 -12.81
N GLY A 150 18.55 -4.09 -13.21
CA GLY A 150 19.54 -3.16 -13.73
C GLY A 150 19.73 -3.22 -15.25
N PRO A 151 20.53 -2.28 -15.79
CA PRO A 151 20.48 -1.88 -17.20
C PRO A 151 20.97 -2.95 -18.19
N ARG A 152 21.76 -3.94 -17.74
CA ARG A 152 22.23 -5.03 -18.61
C ARG A 152 21.15 -6.10 -18.84
N THR A 153 20.40 -6.43 -17.80
CA THR A 153 19.40 -7.51 -17.83
C THR A 153 18.01 -6.99 -18.19
N THR A 154 17.65 -5.81 -17.68
CA THR A 154 16.34 -5.17 -17.91
C THR A 154 16.54 -3.74 -18.44
N PRO A 155 17.13 -3.58 -19.64
CA PRO A 155 17.37 -2.26 -20.22
C PRO A 155 16.06 -1.52 -20.45
N GLY A 156 16.06 -0.21 -20.24
CA GLY A 156 14.89 0.63 -20.51
C GLY A 156 13.68 0.32 -19.63
N TYR A 157 13.90 -0.08 -18.37
CA TYR A 157 12.84 -0.52 -17.46
C TYR A 157 11.62 0.41 -17.43
N ARG A 158 11.83 1.73 -17.40
CA ARG A 158 10.74 2.73 -17.44
C ARG A 158 9.76 2.50 -18.60
N GLN A 159 10.25 2.18 -19.80
CA GLN A 159 9.38 1.92 -20.95
C GLN A 159 8.64 0.59 -20.81
N LEU A 160 9.31 -0.46 -20.32
CA LEU A 160 8.69 -1.76 -20.05
C LEU A 160 7.55 -1.62 -19.04
N ALA A 161 7.80 -0.86 -17.99
CA ALA A 161 6.86 -0.48 -16.95
C ALA A 161 5.67 0.33 -17.48
N GLN A 162 5.89 1.29 -18.38
CA GLN A 162 4.82 2.05 -19.03
C GLN A 162 3.98 1.18 -19.96
N ASN A 163 4.60 0.27 -20.71
CA ASN A 163 3.89 -0.66 -21.60
C ASN A 163 3.01 -1.66 -20.84
N ALA A 164 3.29 -1.89 -19.56
CA ALA A 164 2.50 -2.76 -18.68
C ALA A 164 1.28 -2.06 -18.05
N VAL A 165 1.07 -0.75 -18.30
CA VAL A 165 -0.14 -0.06 -17.84
C VAL A 165 -1.34 -0.54 -18.65
N GLY A 166 -2.31 -1.15 -17.97
CA GLY A 166 -3.54 -1.68 -18.52
C GLY A 166 -4.72 -0.71 -18.47
N GLN A 167 -5.72 -0.95 -19.30
CA GLN A 167 -7.03 -0.29 -19.23
C GLN A 167 -8.01 -1.18 -18.47
N LEU A 168 -8.73 -0.61 -17.51
CA LEU A 168 -9.78 -1.31 -16.78
C LEU A 168 -11.07 -1.35 -17.61
N THR A 169 -11.76 -2.48 -17.57
CA THR A 169 -13.15 -2.55 -18.03
C THR A 169 -14.02 -1.64 -17.16
N GLY A 170 -14.76 -0.73 -17.80
CA GLY A 170 -15.52 0.30 -17.10
C GLY A 170 -14.77 1.62 -16.90
N GLY A 171 -13.54 1.73 -17.41
CA GLY A 171 -12.76 2.97 -17.40
C GLY A 171 -11.70 3.03 -16.30
N GLY A 172 -10.68 3.86 -16.53
CA GLY A 172 -9.51 3.97 -15.68
C GLY A 172 -8.35 3.08 -16.12
N GLN A 173 -7.20 3.29 -15.48
CA GLN A 173 -5.95 2.57 -15.78
C GLN A 173 -5.50 1.78 -14.56
N VAL A 174 -4.73 0.71 -14.80
CA VAL A 174 -4.17 -0.11 -13.74
C VAL A 174 -2.74 -0.52 -14.06
N PHE A 175 -1.94 -0.70 -13.02
CA PHE A 175 -0.56 -1.14 -13.11
C PHE A 175 -0.18 -1.93 -11.87
N ALA A 176 0.68 -2.94 -12.02
CA ALA A 176 1.33 -3.66 -10.92
C ALA A 176 2.76 -4.02 -11.33
N GLY A 177 3.71 -3.79 -10.43
CA GLY A 177 5.15 -4.05 -10.61
C GLY A 177 6.01 -2.96 -9.97
N GLN A 178 7.33 -3.12 -10.05
CA GLN A 178 8.28 -2.26 -9.32
C GLN A 178 8.20 -0.80 -9.77
N ARG A 179 8.29 0.12 -8.81
CA ARG A 179 8.32 1.56 -9.01
C ARG A 179 9.21 2.20 -7.96
N ASP A 180 9.91 3.27 -8.36
CA ASP A 180 10.60 4.13 -7.40
C ASP A 180 9.53 4.87 -6.57
N ASP A 181 9.69 4.86 -5.25
CA ASP A 181 8.89 5.67 -4.33
C ASP A 181 9.46 7.11 -4.27
N ALA A 182 8.59 8.09 -4.08
CA ALA A 182 8.96 9.48 -3.85
C ALA A 182 9.25 9.77 -2.35
N PHE A 183 9.09 8.78 -1.47
CA PHE A 183 9.49 8.87 -0.08
C PHE A 183 11.00 8.66 0.08
N PHE A 184 11.70 9.67 0.61
CA PHE A 184 13.13 9.63 0.87
C PHE A 184 13.43 9.71 2.38
N ALA A 185 14.10 8.70 2.94
CA ALA A 185 14.58 8.66 4.32
C ALA A 185 15.98 7.98 4.45
N ASP A 186 16.79 8.51 5.37
CA ASP A 186 18.00 7.81 5.84
C ASP A 186 17.59 6.78 6.92
N ILE A 187 16.94 5.70 6.47
CA ILE A 187 16.48 4.57 7.30
C ILE A 187 17.65 4.02 8.13
N GLY A 188 18.83 3.91 7.53
CA GLY A 188 20.01 3.41 8.24
C GLY A 188 20.37 4.26 9.45
N ALA A 189 20.33 5.59 9.34
CA ALA A 189 20.60 6.48 10.46
C ALA A 189 19.46 6.50 11.48
N ILE A 190 18.20 6.49 11.03
CA ILE A 190 17.03 6.51 11.91
C ILE A 190 17.01 5.26 12.80
N PHE A 191 17.22 4.08 12.22
CA PHE A 191 17.21 2.83 12.98
C PHE A 191 18.56 2.52 13.67
N ASP A 192 19.65 3.17 13.26
CA ASP A 192 20.87 3.29 14.06
C ASP A 192 20.74 4.41 15.11
N SER A 193 19.81 4.21 16.05
CA SER A 193 19.63 5.07 17.24
C SER A 193 19.22 6.53 16.94
N LEU A 194 18.34 6.75 15.97
CA LEU A 194 17.78 8.08 15.62
C LEU A 194 18.84 9.10 15.19
N GLY A 195 19.88 8.64 14.48
CA GLY A 195 20.86 9.51 13.86
C GLY A 195 20.28 10.34 12.72
N PHE A 196 20.74 11.59 12.60
CA PHE A 196 20.43 12.47 11.47
C PHE A 196 21.72 12.80 10.71
N ARG A 197 21.81 12.38 9.44
CA ARG A 197 22.97 12.64 8.57
C ARG A 197 22.57 13.60 7.45
N ARG A 198 23.51 14.43 6.96
CA ARG A 198 23.24 15.33 5.82
C ARG A 198 23.24 14.55 4.50
N GLY A 199 22.19 14.71 3.70
CA GLY A 199 22.10 14.22 2.31
C GLY A 199 21.28 12.93 2.14
N THR A 200 19.98 12.99 2.40
CA THR A 200 19.00 11.99 1.93
C THR A 200 18.82 12.12 0.41
N GLY A 201 18.60 11.00 -0.29
CA GLY A 201 18.50 10.97 -1.75
C GLY A 201 18.42 9.53 -2.28
N ASN A 202 18.17 9.35 -3.58
CA ASN A 202 17.81 8.08 -4.23
C ASN A 202 18.96 7.06 -4.42
N ALA A 203 19.93 7.00 -3.51
CA ALA A 203 21.18 6.27 -3.73
C ALA A 203 21.18 4.80 -3.28
N GLY A 204 20.10 4.33 -2.63
CA GLY A 204 20.00 2.97 -2.10
C GLY A 204 20.73 2.78 -0.76
N GLY A 205 20.68 1.55 -0.22
CA GLY A 205 21.45 1.17 0.97
C GLY A 205 20.99 1.82 2.28
N GLY A 206 19.69 2.11 2.41
CA GLY A 206 19.11 2.76 3.59
C GLY A 206 19.27 4.28 3.61
N LYS A 207 19.73 4.87 2.50
CA LYS A 207 19.56 6.27 2.14
C LYS A 207 18.65 6.27 0.92
N ASP A 208 17.36 6.12 1.20
CA ASP A 208 16.35 6.18 0.18
C ASP A 208 15.67 7.52 0.18
#